data_AF-A0A3A8NK63-F1
#
_entry.id   AF-A0A3A8NK63-F1
#
_cell.length_a   1.000
_cell.length_b   1.000
_cell.length_c   1.000
_cell.angle_alpha   90.00
_cell.angle_beta   90.00
_cell.angle_gamma   90.00
#
_symmetry.space_group_name_H-M   'P 1'
#
loop_
_entity.id
_entity.type
_entity.pdbx_description
1 polymer ?
#
loop_
_entity_poly.entity_id
_entity_poly.type
_entity_poly.pdbx_seq_one_letter_code
_entity_poly.pdbx_strand_id
1 'polypeptide(L)'
;MIARLLLLPFVLLPLVASAEEPKPRTYDIIILGGGKTEAAAQAPLEALKKRVLWVRLTEGSWHYPRVEKSDDYPGLNKGLYIAVLGLCARDGDTNAKALVKAVKALAPGTYSKSIKGAYGDPCPPTGAFTPPSAEEKVHLDRIAKEPKSAAAYFAYAVALKEEGRLGEASIIVDEAMELDPKYPGALELSQTLMVLLTD
;
A
#
# COMPACT_ATOMS: atom_id res chain seq x y z
N MET A 1 -42.80 -54.06 -13.01
CA MET A 1 -41.35 -53.82 -13.15
C MET A 1 -40.96 -52.70 -12.21
N ILE A 2 -40.40 -53.00 -11.04
CA ILE A 2 -40.04 -52.01 -10.02
C ILE A 2 -38.53 -51.72 -10.19
N ALA A 3 -38.22 -50.52 -10.66
CA ALA A 3 -36.85 -50.06 -10.85
C ALA A 3 -36.20 -49.79 -9.48
N ARG A 4 -35.16 -50.56 -9.14
CA ARG A 4 -34.28 -50.29 -8.00
C ARG A 4 -33.40 -49.09 -8.35
N LEU A 5 -33.73 -47.93 -7.80
CA LEU A 5 -32.88 -46.74 -7.84
C LEU A 5 -31.72 -46.95 -6.85
N LEU A 6 -30.53 -47.23 -7.38
CA LEU A 6 -29.29 -47.29 -6.60
C LEU A 6 -28.84 -45.86 -6.26
N LEU A 7 -29.00 -45.46 -5.00
CA LEU A 7 -28.40 -44.25 -4.44
C LEU A 7 -26.90 -44.49 -4.23
N LEU A 8 -26.06 -43.89 -5.07
CA LEU A 8 -24.62 -43.79 -4.86
C LEU A 8 -24.31 -42.70 -3.82
N PRO A 9 -23.46 -42.95 -2.81
CA PRO A 9 -23.07 -41.93 -1.85
C PRO A 9 -22.09 -40.96 -2.52
N PHE A 10 -22.50 -39.70 -2.66
CA PHE A 10 -21.63 -38.61 -3.07
C PHE A 10 -20.65 -38.32 -1.92
N VAL A 11 -19.45 -38.87 -2.00
CA VAL A 11 -18.36 -38.54 -1.06
C VAL A 11 -17.89 -37.13 -1.42
N LEU A 12 -18.33 -36.13 -0.64
CA LEU A 12 -17.71 -34.81 -0.64
C LEU A 12 -16.29 -34.94 -0.08
N LEU A 13 -15.29 -35.01 -0.96
CA LEU A 13 -13.91 -34.74 -0.56
C LEU A 13 -13.76 -33.22 -0.32
N PRO A 14 -13.28 -32.78 0.85
CA PRO A 14 -12.92 -31.38 1.05
C PRO A 14 -11.67 -31.09 0.22
N LEU A 15 -11.82 -30.24 -0.79
CA LEU A 15 -10.71 -29.68 -1.55
C LEU A 15 -10.00 -28.65 -0.65
N VAL A 16 -9.16 -29.12 0.26
CA VAL A 16 -8.24 -28.23 1.00
C VAL A 16 -7.14 -27.87 0.01
N ALA A 17 -7.32 -26.75 -0.69
CA ALA A 17 -6.25 -26.11 -1.44
C ALA A 17 -5.17 -25.68 -0.44
N SER A 18 -4.13 -26.50 -0.29
CA SER A 18 -2.92 -26.13 0.44
C SER A 18 -2.26 -25.01 -0.35
N ALA A 19 -2.45 -23.75 0.06
CA ALA A 19 -1.68 -22.63 -0.47
C ALA A 19 -0.19 -22.95 -0.18
N GLU A 20 0.58 -23.22 -1.24
CA GLU A 20 2.00 -23.52 -1.12
C GLU A 20 2.68 -22.31 -0.49
N GLU A 21 3.33 -22.50 0.68
CA GLU A 21 4.01 -21.39 1.37
C GLU A 21 5.05 -20.77 0.42
N PRO A 22 5.11 -19.43 0.30
CA PRO A 22 6.01 -18.79 -0.65
C PRO A 22 7.46 -19.21 -0.36
N LYS A 23 8.18 -19.64 -1.40
CA LYS A 23 9.58 -20.07 -1.27
C LYS A 23 10.41 -18.94 -0.64
N PRO A 24 11.32 -19.26 0.31
CA PRO A 24 12.16 -18.24 0.91
C PRO A 24 13.01 -17.51 -0.12
N ARG A 25 12.95 -16.19 -0.12
CA ARG A 25 13.73 -15.29 -0.99
C ARG A 25 14.63 -14.40 -0.17
N THR A 26 15.57 -13.75 -0.85
CA THR A 26 16.38 -12.70 -0.23
C THR A 26 15.68 -11.36 -0.45
N TYR A 27 15.46 -10.62 0.62
CA TYR A 27 14.81 -9.31 0.61
C TYR A 27 15.77 -8.26 1.11
N ASP A 28 15.61 -7.04 0.59
CA ASP A 28 16.09 -5.84 1.26
C ASP A 28 14.92 -5.22 2.03
N ILE A 29 14.95 -5.35 3.36
CA ILE A 29 13.99 -4.66 4.25
C ILE A 29 14.45 -3.20 4.40
N ILE A 30 13.53 -2.27 4.22
CA ILE A 30 13.80 -0.82 4.29
C ILE A 30 13.30 -0.30 5.63
N ILE A 31 14.20 0.28 6.42
CA ILE A 31 13.97 0.64 7.81
C ILE A 31 14.23 2.14 8.02
N LEU A 32 13.26 2.82 8.61
CA LEU A 32 13.33 4.22 9.04
C LEU A 32 13.57 4.31 10.56
N GLY A 33 14.73 3.82 10.99
CA GLY A 33 15.09 3.79 12.41
C GLY A 33 14.26 2.82 13.25
N GLY A 34 14.44 2.90 14.56
CA GLY A 34 13.83 2.01 15.54
C GLY A 34 14.36 2.27 16.95
N GLY A 35 13.83 1.55 17.92
CA GLY A 35 14.20 1.71 19.33
C GLY A 35 13.68 0.61 20.23
N LYS A 36 13.90 0.77 21.54
CA LYS A 36 13.43 -0.21 22.55
C LYS A 36 11.93 -0.14 22.82
N THR A 37 11.28 0.92 22.37
CA THR A 37 9.84 1.15 22.52
C THR A 37 9.19 1.36 21.16
N GLU A 38 7.92 1.00 21.05
CA GLU A 38 7.12 1.23 19.84
C GLU A 38 7.07 2.71 19.47
N ALA A 39 6.90 3.59 20.46
CA ALA A 39 6.90 5.04 20.29
C ALA A 39 8.19 5.57 19.64
N ALA A 40 9.35 5.00 19.96
CA ALA A 40 10.63 5.40 19.36
C ALA A 40 10.71 5.04 17.87
N ALA A 41 10.08 3.95 17.46
CA ALA A 41 9.95 3.58 16.05
C ALA A 41 8.84 4.38 15.35
N GLN A 42 7.74 4.70 16.04
CA GLN A 42 6.60 5.41 15.47
C GLN A 42 6.93 6.88 15.16
N ALA A 43 7.68 7.55 16.03
CA ALA A 43 8.00 8.98 15.88
C ALA A 43 8.60 9.37 14.50
N PRO A 44 9.67 8.71 14.01
CA PRO A 44 10.23 9.05 12.69
C PRO A 44 9.27 8.69 11.54
N LEU A 45 8.46 7.64 11.69
CA LEU A 45 7.44 7.28 10.71
C LEU A 45 6.36 8.36 10.59
N GLU A 46 5.83 8.86 11.71
CA GLU A 46 4.84 9.95 11.70
C GLU A 46 5.42 11.26 11.16
N ALA A 47 6.71 11.52 11.40
CA ALA A 47 7.40 12.66 10.79
C ALA A 47 7.50 12.52 9.26
N LEU A 48 7.72 11.31 8.74
CA LEU A 48 7.72 11.04 7.29
C LEU A 48 6.31 11.19 6.71
N LYS A 49 5.28 10.61 7.34
CA LYS A 49 3.88 10.67 6.88
C LYS A 49 3.38 12.10 6.68
N LYS A 50 3.80 13.05 7.51
CA LYS A 50 3.46 14.49 7.36
C LYS A 50 4.04 15.15 6.11
N ARG A 51 5.02 14.51 5.47
CA ARG A 51 5.74 15.06 4.31
C ARG A 51 5.38 14.39 3.00
N VAL A 52 4.67 13.27 3.07
CA VAL A 52 4.27 12.46 1.91
C VAL A 52 2.76 12.46 1.80
N LEU A 53 2.29 12.19 0.60
CA LEU A 53 0.87 12.14 0.33
C LEU A 53 0.28 10.80 0.81
N TRP A 54 -0.80 10.84 1.58
CA TRP A 54 -1.40 9.64 2.16
C TRP A 54 -1.87 8.63 1.11
N VAL A 55 -2.44 9.10 0.00
CA VAL A 55 -2.97 8.21 -1.05
C VAL A 55 -1.87 7.35 -1.68
N ARG A 56 -0.64 7.86 -1.76
CA ARG A 56 0.54 7.11 -2.23
C ARG A 56 1.00 6.02 -1.27
N LEU A 57 0.62 6.11 0.01
CA LEU A 57 0.91 5.08 1.01
C LEU A 57 -0.17 4.00 1.06
N THR A 58 -1.36 4.28 0.51
CA THR A 58 -2.49 3.35 0.46
C THR A 58 -2.65 2.69 -0.90
N GLU A 59 -1.91 3.15 -1.92
CA GLU A 59 -1.96 2.60 -3.27
C GLU A 59 -1.27 1.24 -3.36
N GLY A 60 -2.05 0.17 -3.28
CA GLY A 60 -1.61 -1.21 -3.48
C GLY A 60 -1.61 -2.06 -2.20
N SER A 61 -1.36 -3.36 -2.35
CA SER A 61 -1.51 -4.35 -1.27
C SER A 61 -0.23 -4.58 -0.45
N TRP A 62 0.67 -3.60 -0.36
CA TRP A 62 2.00 -3.79 0.24
C TRP A 62 2.04 -3.56 1.77
N HIS A 63 0.96 -3.12 2.42
CA HIS A 63 0.77 -3.07 3.89
C HIS A 63 1.83 -2.27 4.70
N TYR A 64 2.69 -1.49 4.04
CA TYR A 64 3.64 -0.58 4.67
C TYR A 64 3.21 0.88 4.42
N PRO A 65 3.81 1.88 5.06
CA PRO A 65 4.77 1.81 6.16
C PRO A 65 4.12 1.58 7.53
N ARG A 66 4.77 0.76 8.38
CA ARG A 66 4.28 0.42 9.73
C ARG A 66 5.41 0.08 10.70
N VAL A 67 5.10 0.10 12.00
CA VAL A 67 6.01 -0.37 13.04
C VAL A 67 5.84 -1.87 13.23
N GLU A 68 6.99 -2.54 13.37
CA GLU A 68 7.11 -3.99 13.52
C GLU A 68 8.13 -4.35 14.59
N LYS A 69 8.11 -5.59 15.07
CA LYS A 69 9.16 -6.12 15.93
C LYS A 69 10.28 -6.69 15.07
N SER A 70 11.52 -6.34 15.40
CA SER A 70 12.69 -6.88 14.69
C SER A 70 12.86 -8.39 14.85
N ASP A 71 12.24 -8.97 15.88
CA ASP A 71 12.24 -10.41 16.14
C ASP A 71 11.54 -11.21 15.03
N ASP A 72 10.62 -10.59 14.30
CA ASP A 72 9.85 -11.21 13.21
C ASP A 72 10.68 -11.34 11.91
N TYR A 73 11.87 -10.75 11.87
CA TYR A 73 12.75 -10.73 10.70
C TYR A 73 14.11 -11.38 11.00
N PRO A 74 14.34 -12.63 10.57
CA PRO A 74 15.62 -13.32 10.76
C PRO A 74 16.81 -12.53 10.20
N GLY A 75 17.85 -12.39 11.02
CA GLY A 75 19.06 -11.63 10.69
C GLY A 75 19.07 -10.19 11.20
N LEU A 76 17.97 -9.70 11.79
CA LEU A 76 17.94 -8.43 12.50
C LEU A 76 18.32 -8.58 13.99
N ASN A 77 18.69 -7.47 14.62
CA ASN A 77 18.96 -7.42 16.05
C ASN A 77 17.64 -7.56 16.81
N LYS A 78 17.58 -8.51 17.74
CA LYS A 78 16.37 -8.85 18.50
C LYS A 78 15.98 -7.80 19.54
N GLY A 79 14.69 -7.80 19.93
CA GLY A 79 14.15 -6.96 20.99
C GLY A 79 14.17 -5.45 20.67
N LEU A 80 13.82 -5.10 19.43
CA LEU A 80 13.64 -3.72 18.96
C LEU A 80 12.30 -3.58 18.24
N TYR A 81 11.74 -2.39 18.31
CA TYR A 81 10.70 -1.93 17.39
C TYR A 81 11.37 -1.20 16.23
N ILE A 82 10.93 -1.44 15.01
CA ILE A 82 11.48 -0.85 13.78
C ILE A 82 10.37 -0.27 12.93
N ALA A 83 10.61 0.90 12.32
CA ALA A 83 9.69 1.44 11.32
C ALA A 83 10.04 0.86 9.95
N VAL A 84 9.22 -0.06 9.47
CA VAL A 84 9.41 -0.73 8.19
C VAL A 84 8.67 0.04 7.11
N LEU A 85 9.39 0.41 6.06
CA LEU A 85 8.83 1.13 4.92
C LEU A 85 8.46 0.21 3.77
N GLY A 86 9.01 -1.00 3.72
CA GLY A 86 8.78 -1.97 2.65
C GLY A 86 9.77 -3.13 2.71
N LEU A 87 9.42 -4.24 2.07
CA LEU A 87 10.36 -5.33 1.78
C LEU A 87 10.39 -5.59 0.29
N CYS A 88 11.57 -5.49 -0.30
CA CYS A 88 11.74 -5.66 -1.73
C CYS A 88 12.55 -6.92 -2.00
N ALA A 89 11.95 -7.88 -2.71
CA ALA A 89 12.65 -9.08 -3.11
C ALA A 89 13.81 -8.69 -4.06
N ARG A 90 15.01 -9.29 -3.89
CA ARG A 90 16.18 -8.96 -4.74
C ARG A 90 15.99 -9.43 -6.19
N ASP A 91 15.09 -10.38 -6.40
CA ASP A 91 14.61 -10.90 -7.67
C ASP A 91 13.24 -10.31 -8.08
N GLY A 92 12.75 -9.30 -7.36
CA GLY A 92 11.50 -8.59 -7.69
C GLY A 92 11.70 -7.40 -8.63
N ASP A 93 10.59 -6.80 -9.05
CA ASP A 93 10.56 -5.74 -10.07
C ASP A 93 11.06 -4.38 -9.55
N THR A 94 10.87 -4.13 -8.25
CA THR A 94 11.14 -2.81 -7.67
C THR A 94 12.52 -2.72 -7.04
N ASN A 95 13.27 -1.68 -7.42
CA ASN A 95 14.63 -1.48 -6.98
C ASN A 95 14.71 -0.84 -5.59
N ALA A 96 15.00 -1.66 -4.57
CA ALA A 96 15.17 -1.22 -3.18
C ALA A 96 16.16 -0.04 -3.02
N LYS A 97 17.23 0.01 -3.83
CA LYS A 97 18.22 1.10 -3.78
C LYS A 97 17.63 2.42 -4.26
N ALA A 98 16.79 2.39 -5.30
CA ALA A 98 16.10 3.58 -5.80
C ALA A 98 15.11 4.11 -4.75
N LEU A 99 14.34 3.20 -4.14
CA LEU A 99 13.41 3.54 -3.06
C LEU A 99 14.13 4.13 -1.85
N VAL A 100 15.18 3.49 -1.34
CA VAL A 100 16.00 4.02 -0.23
C VAL A 100 16.55 5.41 -0.57
N LYS A 101 17.05 5.61 -1.80
CA LYS A 101 17.56 6.92 -2.23
C LYS A 101 16.47 8.00 -2.19
N ALA A 102 15.28 7.70 -2.69
CA ALA A 102 14.14 8.62 -2.69
C ALA A 102 13.73 8.98 -1.26
N VAL A 103 13.55 7.98 -0.39
CA VAL A 103 13.13 8.21 1.00
C VAL A 103 14.21 8.93 1.80
N LYS A 104 15.49 8.62 1.60
CA LYS A 104 16.59 9.21 2.40
C LYS A 104 16.70 10.74 2.25
N ALA A 105 16.23 11.29 1.13
CA ALA A 105 16.12 12.75 0.96
C ALA A 105 15.10 13.38 1.93
N LEU A 106 14.12 12.61 2.37
CA LEU A 106 13.13 13.03 3.37
C LEU A 106 13.54 12.58 4.78
N ALA A 107 13.97 11.34 4.92
CA ALA A 107 14.25 10.74 6.22
C ALA A 107 15.68 10.15 6.22
N PRO A 108 16.71 10.96 6.61
CA PRO A 108 18.12 10.57 6.50
C PRO A 108 18.50 9.27 7.21
N GLY A 109 17.73 8.89 8.24
CA GLY A 109 17.89 7.63 8.99
C GLY A 109 17.42 6.38 8.25
N THR A 110 16.95 6.51 7.00
CA THR A 110 16.51 5.37 6.19
C THR A 110 17.70 4.56 5.67
N TYR A 111 17.64 3.25 5.86
CA TYR A 111 18.61 2.30 5.33
C TYR A 111 17.91 1.01 4.91
N SER A 112 18.63 0.14 4.18
CA SER A 112 18.17 -1.22 3.93
C SER A 112 19.12 -2.25 4.56
N LYS A 113 18.58 -3.42 4.88
CA LYS A 113 19.36 -4.60 5.29
C LYS A 113 18.86 -5.83 4.57
N SER A 114 19.78 -6.70 4.15
CA SER A 114 19.41 -7.95 3.51
C SER A 114 18.98 -8.99 4.55
N ILE A 115 17.83 -9.59 4.34
CA ILE A 115 17.25 -10.65 5.16
C ILE A 115 16.76 -11.80 4.27
N LYS A 116 16.54 -12.97 4.87
CA LYS A 116 15.90 -14.11 4.21
C LYS A 116 14.54 -14.36 4.86
N GLY A 117 13.57 -14.76 4.07
CA GLY A 117 12.24 -15.12 4.56
C GLY A 117 11.25 -15.30 3.42
N ALA A 118 9.97 -15.38 3.76
CA ALA A 118 8.88 -15.61 2.82
C ALA A 118 7.77 -14.58 3.08
N TYR A 119 7.86 -13.42 2.44
CA TYR A 119 7.01 -12.26 2.76
C TYR A 119 6.11 -11.80 1.60
N GLY A 120 6.08 -12.53 0.47
CA GLY A 120 5.47 -12.02 -0.77
C GLY A 120 6.41 -11.01 -1.46
N ASP A 121 5.90 -9.99 -2.13
CA ASP A 121 6.72 -8.85 -2.59
C ASP A 121 6.05 -7.51 -2.22
N PRO A 122 6.01 -7.17 -0.91
CA PRO A 122 5.38 -5.95 -0.43
C PRO A 122 6.34 -4.76 -0.59
N CYS A 123 6.90 -4.59 -1.79
CA CYS A 123 7.78 -3.48 -2.11
C CYS A 123 6.93 -2.28 -2.57
N PRO A 124 7.00 -1.14 -1.87
CA PRO A 124 6.33 0.08 -2.30
C PRO A 124 6.91 0.56 -3.63
N PRO A 125 6.09 1.19 -4.51
CA PRO A 125 6.63 1.84 -5.70
C PRO A 125 7.61 2.94 -5.31
N THR A 126 8.57 3.24 -6.18
CA THR A 126 9.60 4.29 -5.92
C THR A 126 8.96 5.66 -5.61
N GLY A 127 7.77 5.91 -6.17
CA GLY A 127 6.98 7.13 -5.97
C GLY A 127 6.22 7.22 -4.63
N ALA A 128 6.11 6.12 -3.86
CA ALA A 128 5.23 6.05 -2.68
C ALA A 128 5.52 7.12 -1.62
N PHE A 129 6.78 7.54 -1.52
CA PHE A 129 7.24 8.52 -0.54
C PHE A 129 7.54 9.89 -1.16
N THR A 130 7.01 10.20 -2.34
CA THR A 130 7.16 11.53 -2.91
C THR A 130 6.29 12.54 -2.15
N PRO A 131 6.80 13.75 -1.85
CA PRO A 131 5.97 14.83 -1.32
C PRO A 131 4.92 15.29 -2.33
N PRO A 132 3.82 15.91 -1.89
CA PRO A 132 2.87 16.50 -2.82
C PRO A 132 3.51 17.65 -3.62
N SER A 133 3.20 17.74 -4.90
CA SER A 133 3.58 18.84 -5.78
C SER A 133 2.91 20.16 -5.37
N ALA A 134 3.28 21.25 -6.04
CA ALA A 134 2.62 22.54 -5.79
C ALA A 134 1.15 22.51 -6.24
N GLU A 135 0.86 21.82 -7.34
CA GLU A 135 -0.46 21.61 -7.90
C GLU A 135 -1.32 20.77 -6.95
N GLU A 136 -0.78 19.64 -6.46
CA GLU A 136 -1.47 18.79 -5.49
C GLU A 136 -1.82 19.54 -4.20
N LYS A 137 -0.91 20.40 -3.71
CA LYS A 137 -1.17 21.20 -2.50
C LYS A 137 -2.42 22.07 -2.61
N VAL A 138 -2.73 22.60 -3.80
CA VAL A 138 -3.96 23.39 -4.00
C VAL A 138 -5.21 22.54 -3.71
N HIS A 139 -5.22 21.30 -4.17
CA HIS A 139 -6.30 20.36 -3.93
C HIS A 139 -6.37 19.92 -2.46
N LEU A 140 -5.22 19.60 -1.86
CA LEU A 140 -5.13 19.19 -0.46
C LEU A 140 -5.56 20.31 0.50
N ASP A 141 -5.20 21.56 0.23
CA ASP A 141 -5.63 22.72 1.01
C ASP A 141 -7.14 22.93 0.92
N ARG A 142 -7.74 22.66 -0.25
CA ARG A 142 -9.19 22.69 -0.41
C ARG A 142 -9.87 21.60 0.41
N ILE A 143 -9.39 20.36 0.33
CA ILE A 143 -9.88 19.24 1.14
C ILE A 143 -9.74 19.55 2.64
N ALA A 144 -8.61 20.14 3.07
CA ALA A 144 -8.41 20.52 4.46
C ALA A 144 -9.41 21.58 4.95
N LYS A 145 -9.83 22.51 4.08
CA LYS A 145 -10.86 23.52 4.38
C LYS A 145 -12.28 22.93 4.34
N GLU A 146 -12.51 21.98 3.44
CA GLU A 146 -13.82 21.38 3.15
C GLU A 146 -13.77 19.84 3.23
N PRO A 147 -13.43 19.24 4.39
CA PRO A 147 -13.16 17.80 4.47
C PRO A 147 -14.39 16.90 4.24
N LYS A 148 -15.59 17.47 4.17
CA LYS A 148 -16.85 16.76 3.87
C LYS A 148 -17.41 17.08 2.48
N SER A 149 -16.60 17.68 1.61
CA SER A 149 -17.01 18.10 0.27
C SER A 149 -16.61 17.04 -0.76
N ALA A 150 -17.58 16.24 -1.21
CA ALA A 150 -17.36 15.30 -2.32
C ALA A 150 -16.80 16.01 -3.56
N ALA A 151 -17.21 17.26 -3.80
CA ALA A 151 -16.70 18.07 -4.90
C ALA A 151 -15.21 18.45 -4.77
N ALA A 152 -14.68 18.57 -3.54
CA ALA A 152 -13.26 18.84 -3.31
C ALA A 152 -12.40 17.61 -3.64
N TYR A 153 -12.82 16.44 -3.16
CA TYR A 153 -12.16 15.16 -3.47
C TYR A 153 -12.27 14.84 -4.96
N PHE A 154 -13.46 14.97 -5.56
CA PHE A 154 -13.66 14.77 -6.99
C PHE A 154 -12.72 15.63 -7.85
N ALA A 155 -12.60 16.93 -7.53
CA ALA A 155 -11.70 17.81 -8.29
C ALA A 155 -10.24 17.36 -8.22
N TYR A 156 -9.81 16.78 -7.10
CA TYR A 156 -8.47 16.22 -6.99
C TYR A 156 -8.31 14.91 -7.79
N ALA A 157 -9.30 14.02 -7.73
CA ALA A 157 -9.30 12.79 -8.53
C ALA A 157 -9.22 13.08 -10.03
N VAL A 158 -9.91 14.12 -10.51
CA VAL A 158 -9.82 14.57 -11.92
C VAL A 158 -8.39 14.99 -12.26
N ALA A 159 -7.75 15.82 -11.44
CA ALA A 159 -6.38 16.26 -11.68
C ALA A 159 -5.39 15.08 -11.72
N LEU A 160 -5.54 14.12 -10.79
CA LEU A 160 -4.73 12.89 -10.79
C LEU A 160 -4.94 12.05 -12.05
N LYS A 161 -6.19 11.92 -12.52
CA LYS A 161 -6.49 11.23 -13.78
C LYS A 161 -5.84 11.93 -14.97
N GLU A 162 -5.85 13.26 -15.03
CA GLU A 162 -5.21 14.04 -16.10
C GLU A 162 -3.69 13.88 -16.10
N GLU A 163 -3.07 13.68 -14.93
CA GLU A 163 -1.66 13.33 -14.77
C GLU A 163 -1.35 11.85 -15.10
N GLY A 164 -2.36 11.04 -15.41
CA GLY A 164 -2.22 9.60 -15.66
C GLY A 164 -2.02 8.75 -14.41
N ARG A 165 -2.21 9.32 -13.21
CA ARG A 165 -2.06 8.65 -11.92
C ARG A 165 -3.37 7.97 -11.52
N LEU A 166 -3.77 7.00 -12.33
CA LEU A 166 -5.10 6.39 -12.29
C LEU A 166 -5.39 5.64 -10.98
N GLY A 167 -4.39 4.95 -10.40
CA GLY A 167 -4.56 4.22 -9.14
C GLY A 167 -4.84 5.18 -7.98
N GLU A 168 -4.05 6.24 -7.85
CA GLU A 168 -4.30 7.32 -6.89
C GLU A 168 -5.64 8.02 -7.13
N ALA A 169 -6.00 8.31 -8.40
CA ALA A 169 -7.30 8.89 -8.74
C ALA A 169 -8.47 7.99 -8.29
N SER A 170 -8.33 6.67 -8.41
CA SER A 170 -9.33 5.69 -7.96
C SER A 170 -9.57 5.80 -6.45
N ILE A 171 -8.51 5.88 -5.67
CA ILE A 171 -8.63 5.99 -4.21
C ILE A 171 -9.28 7.33 -3.82
N ILE A 172 -8.92 8.43 -4.47
CA ILE A 172 -9.51 9.74 -4.17
C ILE A 172 -10.98 9.82 -4.63
N VAL A 173 -11.37 9.16 -5.72
CA VAL A 173 -12.79 9.15 -6.15
C VAL A 173 -13.64 8.31 -5.19
N ASP A 174 -13.09 7.24 -4.61
CA ASP A 174 -13.77 6.44 -3.60
C ASP A 174 -14.11 7.29 -2.36
N GLU A 175 -13.17 8.13 -1.88
CA GLU A 175 -13.44 9.10 -0.80
C GLU A 175 -14.58 10.08 -1.15
N ALA A 176 -14.63 10.54 -2.40
CA ALA A 176 -15.72 11.41 -2.86
C ALA A 176 -17.08 10.69 -2.81
N MET A 177 -17.10 9.41 -3.19
CA MET A 177 -18.31 8.56 -3.18
C MET A 177 -18.71 8.12 -1.78
N GLU A 178 -17.78 7.98 -0.84
CA GLU A 178 -18.10 7.75 0.57
C GLU A 178 -18.81 8.96 1.19
N LEU A 179 -18.38 10.17 0.82
CA LEU A 179 -19.00 11.41 1.29
C LEU A 179 -20.37 11.67 0.65
N ASP A 180 -20.50 11.45 -0.66
CA ASP A 180 -21.77 11.52 -1.39
C ASP A 180 -21.86 10.40 -2.44
N PRO A 181 -22.54 9.28 -2.12
CA PRO A 181 -22.69 8.14 -3.01
C PRO A 181 -23.45 8.43 -4.31
N LYS A 182 -24.10 9.60 -4.42
CA LYS A 182 -24.87 10.02 -5.59
C LYS A 182 -24.21 11.16 -6.36
N TYR A 183 -22.99 11.55 -6.00
CA TYR A 183 -22.27 12.64 -6.65
C TYR A 183 -21.98 12.29 -8.13
N PRO A 184 -22.66 12.92 -9.11
CA PRO A 184 -22.68 12.40 -10.49
C PRO A 184 -21.28 12.32 -11.12
N GLY A 185 -20.45 13.33 -10.90
CA GLY A 185 -19.08 13.36 -11.45
C GLY A 185 -18.19 12.25 -10.90
N ALA A 186 -18.32 11.89 -9.62
CA ALA A 186 -17.51 10.84 -9.01
C ALA A 186 -17.94 9.46 -9.52
N LEU A 187 -19.25 9.23 -9.70
CA LEU A 187 -19.76 7.99 -10.30
C LEU A 187 -19.26 7.81 -11.74
N GLU A 188 -19.34 8.87 -12.56
CA GLU A 188 -18.84 8.84 -13.94
C GLU A 188 -17.32 8.60 -14.00
N LEU A 189 -16.57 9.30 -13.14
CA LEU A 189 -15.12 9.15 -13.06
C LEU A 189 -14.71 7.76 -12.57
N SER A 190 -15.38 7.21 -11.56
CA SER A 190 -15.14 5.85 -11.05
C SER A 190 -15.36 4.80 -12.14
N GLN A 191 -16.44 4.90 -12.91
CA GLN A 191 -16.68 4.03 -14.07
C GLN A 191 -15.57 4.16 -15.12
N THR A 192 -15.14 5.39 -15.40
CA THR A 192 -14.05 5.64 -16.36
C THR A 192 -12.73 5.03 -15.88
N LEU A 193 -12.38 5.23 -14.60
CA LEU A 193 -11.17 4.70 -14.00
C LEU A 193 -11.19 3.17 -13.96
N MET A 194 -12.34 2.55 -13.70
CA MET A 194 -12.49 1.10 -13.74
C MET A 194 -12.09 0.54 -15.11
N VAL A 195 -12.52 1.16 -16.21
CA VAL A 195 -12.13 0.75 -17.57
C VAL A 195 -10.63 0.95 -17.78
N LEU A 196 -10.12 2.15 -17.48
CA LEU A 196 -8.72 2.49 -17.71
C LEU A 196 -7.71 1.70 -16.86
N LEU A 197 -8.15 1.16 -15.72
CA LEU A 197 -7.32 0.31 -14.84
C LEU A 197 -7.38 -1.17 -15.22
N THR A 198 -8.32 -1.57 -16.08
CA THR A 198 -8.43 -2.97 -16.57
C THR A 198 -7.78 -3.19 -17.93
N ASP A 199 -7.38 -2.13 -18.63
CA ASP A 199 -6.68 -2.15 -19.92
C ASP A 199 -5.15 -2.23 -19.75
#